data_AF-A0A532UCF9-F1
#
_entry.id   AF-A0A532UCF9-F1
#
_cell.length_a   1.000
_cell.length_b   1.000
_cell.length_c   1.000
_cell.angle_alpha   90.00
_cell.angle_beta   90.00
_cell.angle_gamma   90.00
#
_symmetry.space_group_name_H-M   'P 1'
#
loop_
_entity.id
_entity.type
_entity.pdbx_description
1 polymer ?
#
loop_
_entity_poly.entity_id
_entity_poly.type
_entity_poly.pdbx_seq_one_letter_code
_entity_poly.pdbx_strand_id
1 'polypeptide(L)'
;MIRETLEPGSTHAFACVTPENGVSSQGRADTGGSSFNTAEGGITAPHWVKLERSIAGAFTVSHSTNGSSWVPVAGANPTNIQMSSTVYIGLAVTSHSAGTTCEAVFSNVTTTGTVSGQWTNQDIGIAVNDAEPMYVGIADNAGTLGFVEHEDPSVTQIDTWTRWSVDLAEFADQGVNLAGVQKIILGVGNRANSVPGGSGTMYFDDIAVGNPAQP
;
A
#
# COMPACT_ATOMS: atom_id res chain seq x y z
N MET A 1 14.93 -1.89 -5.53
CA MET A 1 14.75 -1.67 -4.08
C MET A 1 14.82 -3.03 -3.38
N ILE A 2 15.38 -3.07 -2.18
CA ILE A 2 15.26 -4.19 -1.23
C ILE A 2 14.64 -3.59 0.04
N ARG A 3 13.53 -4.16 0.54
CA ARG A 3 12.77 -3.65 1.69
C ARG A 3 12.27 -4.78 2.58
N GLU A 4 12.18 -4.54 3.88
CA GLU A 4 11.81 -5.60 4.83
C GLU A 4 10.32 -5.95 4.79
N THR A 5 9.44 -4.94 4.73
CA THR A 5 7.97 -5.08 4.72
C THR A 5 7.37 -4.08 3.74
N LEU A 6 6.07 -4.16 3.44
CA LEU A 6 5.38 -3.20 2.55
C LEU A 6 4.88 -1.93 3.27
N GLU A 7 5.06 -1.87 4.59
CA GLU A 7 4.66 -0.74 5.42
C GLU A 7 5.41 0.57 5.06
N PRO A 8 4.77 1.74 5.25
CA PRO A 8 5.40 3.04 4.93
C PRO A 8 6.72 3.27 5.66
N GLY A 9 6.81 2.81 6.92
CA GLY A 9 7.98 2.99 7.78
C GLY A 9 9.08 1.94 7.62
N SER A 10 8.98 1.03 6.65
CA SER A 10 9.90 -0.12 6.55
C SER A 10 11.35 0.27 6.27
N THR A 11 12.29 -0.48 6.86
CA THR A 11 13.71 -0.41 6.48
C THR A 11 13.87 -0.83 5.03
N HIS A 12 14.69 -0.10 4.28
CA HIS A 12 14.91 -0.38 2.86
C HIS A 12 16.24 0.19 2.37
N ALA A 13 16.72 -0.36 1.26
CA ALA A 13 17.79 0.17 0.44
C ALA A 13 17.29 0.33 -1.00
N PHE A 14 17.66 1.42 -1.65
CA PHE A 14 17.17 1.76 -2.97
C PHE A 14 18.27 2.38 -3.82
N ALA A 15 18.49 1.77 -4.99
CA ALA A 15 19.28 2.32 -6.06
C ALA A 15 18.32 2.88 -7.11
N CYS A 16 18.49 4.14 -7.48
CA CYS A 16 17.64 4.77 -8.49
C CYS A 16 18.45 5.63 -9.46
N VAL A 17 17.84 5.92 -10.60
CA VAL A 17 18.28 6.93 -11.56
C VAL A 17 17.13 7.90 -11.71
N THR A 18 17.41 9.20 -11.63
CA THR A 18 16.42 10.25 -11.85
C THR A 18 16.88 11.16 -12.99
N PRO A 19 15.96 11.76 -13.77
CA PRO A 19 16.35 12.65 -14.87
C PRO A 19 17.19 13.85 -14.42
N GLU A 20 16.92 14.39 -13.23
CA GLU A 20 17.53 15.65 -12.76
C GLU A 20 18.66 15.46 -11.74
N ASN A 21 18.59 14.42 -10.89
CA ASN A 21 19.52 14.23 -9.78
C ASN A 21 20.51 13.07 -10.00
N GLY A 22 20.43 12.43 -11.15
CA GLY A 22 21.28 11.31 -11.54
C GLY A 22 21.06 10.05 -10.73
N VAL A 23 22.14 9.32 -10.46
CA VAL A 23 22.09 8.04 -9.72
C VAL A 23 22.14 8.31 -8.22
N SER A 24 21.40 7.53 -7.44
CA SER A 24 21.31 7.76 -6.00
C SER A 24 21.21 6.47 -5.20
N SER A 25 21.93 6.49 -4.07
CA SER A 25 21.82 5.54 -2.96
C SER A 25 20.89 6.13 -1.91
N GLN A 26 19.70 5.56 -1.80
CA GLN A 26 18.71 5.94 -0.79
C GLN A 26 18.43 4.77 0.13
N GLY A 27 17.89 5.07 1.31
CA GLY A 27 17.42 4.02 2.20
C GLY A 27 16.90 4.55 3.52
N ARG A 28 16.49 3.62 4.36
CA ARG A 28 16.08 3.84 5.74
C ARG A 28 16.71 2.76 6.60
N ALA A 29 17.59 3.19 7.51
CA ALA A 29 18.37 2.28 8.35
C ALA A 29 17.51 1.62 9.44
N ASP A 30 16.58 2.37 10.03
CA ASP A 30 15.75 1.94 11.15
C ASP A 30 14.26 2.07 10.81
N THR A 31 13.44 1.12 11.27
CA THR A 31 11.98 1.17 11.08
C THR A 31 11.41 2.45 11.69
N GLY A 32 10.65 3.20 10.88
CA GLY A 32 10.12 4.52 11.26
C GLY A 32 11.16 5.65 11.33
N GLY A 33 12.46 5.36 11.16
CA GLY A 33 13.56 6.33 11.20
C GLY A 33 13.64 7.21 9.95
N SER A 34 14.52 8.20 9.92
CA SER A 34 14.67 9.07 8.75
C SER A 34 15.28 8.33 7.55
N SER A 35 14.85 8.71 6.35
CA SER A 35 15.50 8.24 5.11
C SER A 35 16.78 9.05 4.85
N PHE A 36 17.79 8.39 4.29
CA PHE A 36 19.00 9.02 3.76
C PHE A 36 19.00 9.02 2.23
N ASN A 37 19.77 9.93 1.64
CA ASN A 37 19.98 10.03 0.21
C ASN A 37 21.40 10.51 -0.07
N THR A 38 22.14 9.76 -0.88
CA THR A 38 23.43 10.18 -1.46
C THR A 38 23.35 10.06 -2.96
N ALA A 39 23.47 11.18 -3.67
CA ALA A 39 23.31 11.25 -5.12
C ALA A 39 24.62 11.64 -5.83
N GLU A 40 24.80 11.08 -7.02
CA GLU A 40 25.82 11.46 -7.99
C GLU A 40 25.12 12.01 -9.24
N GLY A 41 25.28 13.31 -9.45
CA GLY A 41 24.67 14.03 -10.57
C GLY A 41 25.36 13.76 -11.91
N GLY A 42 24.74 14.25 -13.00
CA GLY A 42 25.32 14.18 -14.35
C GLY A 42 25.17 12.82 -15.06
N ILE A 43 24.53 11.85 -14.43
CA ILE A 43 24.23 10.53 -15.01
C ILE A 43 22.74 10.46 -15.35
N THR A 44 22.37 10.12 -16.58
CA THR A 44 20.96 10.02 -16.99
C THR A 44 20.64 8.62 -17.50
N ALA A 45 19.36 8.25 -17.49
CA ALA A 45 18.91 7.03 -18.16
C ALA A 45 19.09 7.12 -19.69
N PRO A 46 19.30 5.99 -20.40
CA PRO A 46 19.40 4.62 -19.87
C PRO A 46 20.74 4.37 -19.17
N HIS A 47 20.67 3.76 -17.98
CA HIS A 47 21.87 3.48 -17.18
C HIS A 47 21.62 2.28 -16.27
N TRP A 48 22.68 1.53 -15.97
CA TRP A 48 22.55 0.38 -15.10
C TRP A 48 22.73 0.77 -13.64
N VAL A 49 21.89 0.23 -12.78
CA VAL A 49 22.03 0.31 -11.32
C VAL A 49 22.11 -1.09 -10.73
N LYS A 50 22.83 -1.22 -9.63
CA LYS A 50 22.95 -2.45 -8.85
C LYS A 50 22.87 -2.12 -7.38
N LEU A 51 22.12 -2.95 -6.66
CA LEU A 51 21.99 -2.92 -5.21
C LEU A 51 22.42 -4.28 -4.68
N GLU A 52 23.47 -4.31 -3.87
CA GLU A 52 24.05 -5.55 -3.32
C GLU A 52 23.90 -5.55 -1.80
N ARG A 53 23.32 -6.61 -1.22
CA ARG A 53 23.27 -6.86 0.22
C ARG A 53 24.33 -7.89 0.58
N SER A 54 25.29 -7.53 1.44
CA SER A 54 26.31 -8.45 1.94
C SER A 54 25.74 -9.39 3.01
N ILE A 55 26.48 -10.46 3.33
CA ILE A 55 26.10 -11.39 4.40
C ILE A 55 26.04 -10.73 5.79
N ALA A 56 26.76 -9.63 5.99
CA ALA A 56 26.72 -8.85 7.23
C ALA A 56 25.52 -7.88 7.28
N GLY A 57 24.75 -7.74 6.19
CA GLY A 57 23.64 -6.81 6.07
C GLY A 57 24.01 -5.42 5.53
N ALA A 58 25.24 -5.24 5.03
CA ALA A 58 25.65 -3.99 4.40
C ALA A 58 25.14 -3.89 2.95
N PHE A 59 24.53 -2.77 2.61
CA PHE A 59 24.07 -2.46 1.27
C PHE A 59 25.04 -1.55 0.53
N THR A 60 25.40 -1.95 -0.68
CA THR A 60 26.20 -1.16 -1.61
C THR A 60 25.36 -0.84 -2.85
N VAL A 61 25.37 0.44 -3.24
CA VAL A 61 24.74 0.90 -4.49
C VAL A 61 25.83 1.25 -5.49
N SER A 62 25.75 0.61 -6.65
CA SER A 62 26.70 0.78 -7.75
C SER A 62 25.94 1.06 -9.05
N HIS A 63 26.63 1.64 -10.02
CA HIS A 63 26.09 1.89 -11.35
C HIS A 63 27.09 1.54 -12.45
N SER A 64 26.60 1.47 -13.69
CA SER A 64 27.43 1.08 -14.84
C SER A 64 26.86 1.62 -16.16
N THR A 65 27.77 1.96 -17.07
CA THR A 65 27.43 2.31 -18.46
C THR A 65 27.27 1.09 -19.36
N ASN A 66 27.77 -0.08 -18.94
CA ASN A 66 27.85 -1.29 -19.78
C ASN A 66 27.29 -2.56 -19.13
N GLY A 67 26.82 -2.49 -17.89
CA GLY A 67 26.26 -3.63 -17.14
C GLY A 67 27.28 -4.67 -16.65
N SER A 68 28.58 -4.48 -16.92
CA SER A 68 29.64 -5.43 -16.55
C SER A 68 30.74 -4.83 -15.67
N SER A 69 31.12 -3.57 -15.91
CA SER A 69 32.05 -2.80 -15.08
C SER A 69 31.26 -1.89 -14.15
N TRP A 70 31.32 -2.16 -12.85
CA TRP A 70 30.51 -1.49 -11.84
C TRP A 70 31.38 -0.57 -10.98
N VAL A 71 30.89 0.64 -10.75
CA VAL A 71 31.49 1.60 -9.81
C VAL A 71 30.46 1.98 -8.76
N PRO A 72 30.87 2.18 -7.49
CA PRO A 72 29.96 2.66 -6.45
C PRO A 72 29.52 4.09 -6.78
N VAL A 73 28.29 4.45 -6.37
CA VAL A 73 27.82 5.84 -6.43
C VAL A 73 28.79 6.73 -5.63
N ALA A 74 29.25 7.82 -6.22
CA ALA A 74 30.21 8.73 -5.61
C ALA A 74 29.69 9.26 -4.26
N GLY A 75 30.53 9.15 -3.23
CA GLY A 75 30.19 9.55 -1.86
C GLY A 75 29.26 8.58 -1.12
N ALA A 76 28.68 7.58 -1.78
CA ALA A 76 27.91 6.54 -1.11
C ALA A 76 28.86 5.52 -0.47
N ASN A 77 28.75 5.36 0.85
CA ASN A 77 29.45 4.31 1.58
C ASN A 77 28.53 3.10 1.78
N PRO A 78 29.08 1.86 1.82
CA PRO A 78 28.31 0.69 2.22
C PRO A 78 27.61 0.93 3.55
N THR A 79 26.28 0.81 3.56
CA THR A 79 25.46 1.16 4.73
C THR A 79 24.84 -0.09 5.31
N ASN A 80 25.07 -0.34 6.60
CA ASN A 80 24.46 -1.48 7.28
C ASN A 80 22.99 -1.18 7.60
N ILE A 81 22.08 -1.95 7.00
CA ILE A 81 20.64 -1.84 7.25
C ILE A 81 20.18 -3.22 7.68
N GLN A 82 19.87 -3.36 8.97
CA GLN A 82 19.45 -4.64 9.51
C GLN A 82 18.02 -4.92 9.04
N MET A 83 17.84 -6.11 8.45
CA MET A 83 16.54 -6.62 8.03
C MET A 83 16.52 -8.11 8.33
N SER A 84 15.33 -8.70 8.39
CA SER A 84 15.16 -10.15 8.46
C SER A 84 15.78 -10.87 7.24
N SER A 85 15.83 -12.21 7.32
CA SER A 85 16.37 -13.05 6.25
C SER A 85 15.49 -13.05 5.00
N THR A 86 14.18 -12.83 5.17
CA THR A 86 13.21 -12.77 4.07
C THR A 86 12.81 -11.31 3.85
N VAL A 87 13.03 -10.82 2.64
CA VAL A 87 12.79 -9.42 2.27
C VAL A 87 12.13 -9.37 0.91
N TYR A 88 11.45 -8.26 0.62
CA TYR A 88 10.97 -7.97 -0.72
C TYR A 88 12.10 -7.35 -1.53
N ILE A 89 12.27 -7.85 -2.76
CA ILE A 89 13.15 -7.26 -3.76
C ILE A 89 12.30 -6.90 -4.98
N GLY A 90 12.57 -5.78 -5.62
CA GLY A 90 11.79 -5.38 -6.77
C GLY A 90 12.25 -4.09 -7.41
N LEU A 91 11.58 -3.76 -8.50
CA LEU A 91 11.72 -2.47 -9.18
C LEU A 91 10.75 -1.50 -8.51
N ALA A 92 11.18 -0.25 -8.35
CA ALA A 92 10.36 0.79 -7.76
C ALA A 92 10.41 2.02 -8.66
N VAL A 93 9.25 2.64 -8.84
CA VAL A 93 9.06 3.87 -9.61
C VAL A 93 8.19 4.82 -8.79
N THR A 94 8.49 6.10 -8.87
CA THR A 94 7.67 7.15 -8.26
C THR A 94 7.80 8.41 -9.10
N SER A 95 6.72 9.17 -9.24
CA SER A 95 6.76 10.53 -9.79
C SER A 95 7.33 11.55 -8.81
N HIS A 96 7.49 11.17 -7.53
CA HIS A 96 7.82 12.06 -6.43
C HIS A 96 6.79 13.19 -6.20
N SER A 97 5.69 13.19 -6.95
CA SER A 97 4.69 14.27 -6.98
C SER A 97 3.29 13.67 -6.93
N ALA A 98 2.54 14.00 -5.87
CA ALA A 98 1.18 13.50 -5.68
C ALA A 98 0.30 13.81 -6.90
N GLY A 99 -0.53 12.84 -7.30
CA GLY A 99 -1.44 12.98 -8.45
C GLY A 99 -0.76 13.00 -9.83
N THR A 100 0.58 12.87 -9.90
CA THR A 100 1.30 12.85 -11.18
C THR A 100 1.70 11.43 -11.53
N THR A 101 1.41 11.00 -12.76
CA THR A 101 1.85 9.70 -13.30
C THR A 101 3.32 9.76 -13.71
N CYS A 102 4.06 8.67 -13.46
CA CYS A 102 5.43 8.50 -13.93
C CYS A 102 5.54 7.17 -14.70
N GLU A 103 6.24 7.20 -15.82
CA GLU A 103 6.60 6.01 -16.58
C GLU A 103 8.12 5.81 -16.52
N ALA A 104 8.54 4.58 -16.21
CA ALA A 104 9.94 4.16 -16.27
C ALA A 104 10.02 2.78 -16.91
N VAL A 105 10.94 2.61 -17.85
CA VAL A 105 11.17 1.33 -18.53
C VAL A 105 12.40 0.65 -17.93
N PHE A 106 12.21 -0.54 -17.40
CA PHE A 106 13.28 -1.40 -16.91
C PHE A 106 13.55 -2.53 -17.92
N SER A 107 14.83 -2.82 -18.15
CA SER A 107 15.24 -3.92 -19.03
C SER A 107 16.45 -4.64 -18.43
N ASN A 108 16.67 -5.89 -18.89
CA ASN A 108 17.81 -6.72 -18.48
C ASN A 108 17.94 -6.90 -16.95
N VAL A 109 16.80 -7.09 -16.27
CA VAL A 109 16.74 -7.26 -14.82
C VAL A 109 17.27 -8.64 -14.45
N THR A 110 18.24 -8.67 -13.54
CA THR A 110 18.81 -9.91 -13.00
C THR A 110 18.88 -9.83 -11.48
N THR A 111 18.70 -10.97 -10.84
CA THR A 111 18.81 -11.12 -9.38
C THR A 111 19.66 -12.34 -9.05
N THR A 112 20.37 -12.29 -7.94
CA THR A 112 21.17 -13.41 -7.42
C THR A 112 20.68 -13.80 -6.02
N GLY A 113 21.08 -15.00 -5.56
CA GLY A 113 20.62 -15.57 -4.30
C GLY A 113 19.30 -16.33 -4.44
N THR A 114 18.68 -16.65 -3.29
CA THR A 114 17.41 -17.40 -3.24
C THR A 114 16.24 -16.43 -3.38
N VAL A 115 15.88 -16.11 -4.62
CA VAL A 115 14.70 -15.29 -4.93
C VAL A 115 13.55 -16.22 -5.32
N SER A 116 12.41 -16.06 -4.66
CA SER A 116 11.18 -16.83 -4.91
C SER A 116 9.99 -15.88 -5.09
N GLY A 117 8.88 -16.42 -5.60
CA GLY A 117 7.66 -15.66 -5.90
C GLY A 117 7.50 -15.34 -7.38
N GLN A 118 6.27 -14.98 -7.77
CA GLN A 118 5.97 -14.44 -9.09
C GLN A 118 6.16 -12.92 -9.08
N TRP A 119 6.40 -12.32 -10.24
CA TRP A 119 6.36 -10.87 -10.37
C TRP A 119 4.96 -10.36 -10.05
N THR A 120 4.88 -9.43 -9.11
CA THR A 120 3.67 -8.69 -8.76
C THR A 120 3.96 -7.20 -8.83
N ASN A 121 2.93 -6.41 -9.09
CA ASN A 121 2.95 -4.97 -8.86
C ASN A 121 2.12 -4.69 -7.61
N GLN A 122 2.63 -3.80 -6.76
CA GLN A 122 1.95 -3.40 -5.54
C GLN A 122 2.46 -2.03 -5.12
N ASP A 123 1.54 -1.19 -4.66
CA ASP A 123 1.93 0.09 -4.11
C ASP A 123 2.61 -0.09 -2.75
N ILE A 124 3.56 0.80 -2.47
CA ILE A 124 4.39 0.75 -1.27
C ILE A 124 3.99 1.88 -0.35
N GLY A 125 3.74 1.56 0.93
CA GLY A 125 3.46 2.57 1.94
C GLY A 125 2.16 3.33 1.74
N ILE A 126 1.27 2.82 0.89
CA ILE A 126 -0.14 3.18 0.86
C ILE A 126 -0.90 1.98 1.41
N ALA A 127 -1.39 2.10 2.64
CA ALA A 127 -2.29 1.10 3.19
C ALA A 127 -3.64 1.31 2.51
N VAL A 128 -3.84 0.68 1.36
CA VAL A 128 -5.17 0.59 0.74
C VAL A 128 -5.79 -0.69 1.26
N ASN A 129 -7.03 -0.62 1.71
CA ASN A 129 -7.78 -1.82 2.06
C ASN A 129 -7.94 -2.68 0.79
N ASP A 130 -7.95 -4.00 0.95
CA ASP A 130 -8.45 -4.86 -0.12
C ASP A 130 -9.88 -4.43 -0.49
N ALA A 131 -10.22 -4.48 -1.78
CA ALA A 131 -11.54 -4.13 -2.26
C ALA A 131 -12.56 -5.14 -1.71
N GLU A 132 -13.46 -4.66 -0.85
CA GLU A 132 -14.51 -5.47 -0.25
C GLU A 132 -15.82 -4.66 -0.22
N PRO A 133 -16.98 -5.28 -0.46
CA PRO A 133 -18.27 -4.62 -0.27
C PRO A 133 -18.53 -4.39 1.22
N MET A 134 -19.44 -3.47 1.54
CA MET A 134 -19.91 -3.25 2.91
C MET A 134 -21.43 -3.36 3.00
N TYR A 135 -21.91 -3.68 4.19
CA TYR A 135 -23.35 -3.68 4.48
C TYR A 135 -23.62 -3.16 5.90
N VAL A 136 -24.80 -2.57 6.07
CA VAL A 136 -25.37 -2.24 7.37
C VAL A 136 -26.55 -3.14 7.64
N GLY A 137 -26.72 -3.57 8.87
CA GLY A 137 -27.87 -4.33 9.33
C GLY A 137 -28.46 -3.76 10.60
N ILE A 138 -29.76 -3.94 10.76
CA ILE A 138 -30.44 -3.66 12.02
C ILE A 138 -31.26 -4.87 12.47
N ALA A 139 -31.41 -5.02 13.79
CA ALA A 139 -32.28 -6.01 14.40
C ALA A 139 -33.29 -5.34 15.32
N ASP A 140 -34.56 -5.74 15.22
CA ASP A 140 -35.58 -5.33 16.19
C ASP A 140 -35.60 -6.22 17.44
N ASN A 141 -36.44 -5.85 18.40
CA ASN A 141 -36.64 -6.55 19.66
C ASN A 141 -37.31 -7.93 19.53
N ALA A 142 -37.89 -8.24 18.37
CA ALA A 142 -38.40 -9.56 18.04
C ALA A 142 -37.35 -10.46 17.38
N GLY A 143 -36.17 -9.90 17.06
CA GLY A 143 -35.08 -10.60 16.39
C GLY A 143 -35.16 -10.59 14.86
N THR A 144 -36.10 -9.84 14.27
CA THR A 144 -36.16 -9.64 12.82
C THR A 144 -34.94 -8.85 12.37
N LEU A 145 -34.30 -9.29 11.30
CA LEU A 145 -33.10 -8.66 10.75
C LEU A 145 -33.37 -8.11 9.35
N GLY A 146 -32.89 -6.91 9.07
CA GLY A 146 -32.86 -6.31 7.74
C GLY A 146 -31.49 -5.75 7.42
N PHE A 147 -31.11 -5.74 6.15
CA PHE A 147 -29.78 -5.34 5.70
C PHE A 147 -29.81 -4.54 4.42
N VAL A 148 -28.87 -3.60 4.30
CA VAL A 148 -28.65 -2.81 3.10
C VAL A 148 -27.18 -2.91 2.74
N GLU A 149 -26.90 -3.25 1.49
CA GLU A 149 -25.54 -3.29 0.93
C GLU A 149 -25.18 -1.92 0.38
N HIS A 150 -23.91 -1.55 0.50
CA HIS A 150 -23.40 -0.35 -0.15
C HIS A 150 -23.34 -0.59 -1.68
N GLU A 151 -23.72 0.42 -2.46
CA GLU A 151 -23.80 0.29 -3.93
C GLU A 151 -22.45 0.06 -4.60
N ASP A 152 -21.39 0.65 -4.03
CA ASP A 152 -20.01 0.44 -4.48
C ASP A 152 -19.42 -0.86 -3.89
N PRO A 153 -19.06 -1.86 -4.73
CA PRO A 153 -18.45 -3.11 -4.29
C PRO A 153 -17.00 -2.98 -3.81
N SER A 154 -16.39 -1.80 -3.98
CA SER A 154 -15.02 -1.46 -3.57
C SER A 154 -14.97 -0.33 -2.54
N VAL A 155 -16.09 -0.08 -1.84
CA VAL A 155 -16.26 1.00 -0.84
C VAL A 155 -15.16 1.06 0.22
N THR A 156 -14.51 -0.07 0.58
CA THR A 156 -13.39 -0.08 1.53
C THR A 156 -12.16 0.67 1.05
N GLN A 157 -12.05 0.99 -0.24
CA GLN A 157 -10.92 1.71 -0.84
C GLN A 157 -11.10 3.23 -0.89
N ILE A 158 -12.26 3.74 -0.47
CA ILE A 158 -12.51 5.18 -0.40
C ILE A 158 -11.62 5.79 0.69
N ASP A 159 -10.75 6.71 0.30
CA ASP A 159 -9.70 7.31 1.15
C ASP A 159 -10.09 8.67 1.76
N THR A 160 -11.33 9.11 1.53
CA THR A 160 -11.90 10.34 2.09
C THR A 160 -13.16 10.06 2.90
N TRP A 161 -13.36 10.79 4.00
CA TRP A 161 -14.59 10.71 4.81
C TRP A 161 -15.83 10.91 3.95
N THR A 162 -16.61 9.84 3.80
CA THR A 162 -17.80 9.81 2.95
C THR A 162 -18.98 9.38 3.78
N ARG A 163 -20.04 10.21 3.78
CA ARG A 163 -21.29 9.85 4.44
C ARG A 163 -22.03 8.82 3.60
N TRP A 164 -22.29 7.66 4.18
CA TRP A 164 -23.25 6.70 3.64
C TRP A 164 -24.63 6.94 4.24
N SER A 165 -25.61 7.30 3.40
CA SER A 165 -27.00 7.48 3.81
C SER A 165 -27.81 6.26 3.38
N VAL A 166 -28.57 5.69 4.32
CA VAL A 166 -29.41 4.51 4.10
C VAL A 166 -30.85 4.89 4.44
N ASP A 167 -31.79 4.61 3.54
CA ASP A 167 -33.19 4.86 3.82
C ASP A 167 -33.72 3.81 4.80
N LEU A 168 -34.29 4.25 5.92
CA LEU A 168 -34.84 3.34 6.92
C LEU A 168 -36.01 2.51 6.38
N ALA A 169 -36.68 2.98 5.32
CA ALA A 169 -37.72 2.22 4.63
C ALA A 169 -37.20 0.88 4.09
N GLU A 170 -35.94 0.80 3.67
CA GLU A 170 -35.34 -0.44 3.12
C GLU A 170 -35.33 -1.58 4.15
N PHE A 171 -35.22 -1.26 5.44
CA PHE A 171 -35.33 -2.26 6.51
C PHE A 171 -36.78 -2.60 6.84
N ALA A 172 -37.68 -1.61 6.79
CA ALA A 172 -39.11 -1.83 7.03
C ALA A 172 -39.72 -2.72 5.95
N ASP A 173 -39.27 -2.58 4.70
CA ASP A 173 -39.65 -3.44 3.57
C ASP A 173 -39.18 -4.90 3.75
N GLN A 174 -38.14 -5.10 4.57
CA GLN A 174 -37.66 -6.42 5.01
C GLN A 174 -38.37 -6.92 6.29
N GLY A 175 -39.38 -6.19 6.78
CA GLY A 175 -40.20 -6.57 7.92
C GLY A 175 -39.65 -6.14 9.28
N VAL A 176 -38.58 -5.35 9.34
CA VAL A 176 -38.03 -4.88 10.61
C VAL A 176 -38.95 -3.84 11.26
N ASN A 177 -39.27 -4.03 12.54
CA ASN A 177 -39.96 -3.02 13.32
C ASN A 177 -39.00 -1.91 13.78
N LEU A 178 -39.02 -0.78 13.05
CA LEU A 178 -38.17 0.38 13.34
C LEU A 178 -38.39 1.02 14.72
N ALA A 179 -39.54 0.80 15.35
CA ALA A 179 -39.79 1.30 16.71
C ALA A 179 -39.09 0.48 17.81
N GLY A 180 -38.54 -0.69 17.46
CA GLY A 180 -37.98 -1.66 18.39
C GLY A 180 -36.53 -2.03 18.12
N VAL A 181 -35.75 -1.22 17.39
CA VAL A 181 -34.36 -1.54 17.04
C VAL A 181 -33.48 -1.67 18.28
N GLN A 182 -32.76 -2.80 18.39
CA GLN A 182 -31.86 -3.10 19.52
C GLN A 182 -30.41 -3.33 19.11
N LYS A 183 -30.14 -3.54 17.82
CA LYS A 183 -28.80 -3.83 17.31
C LYS A 183 -28.56 -3.16 15.97
N ILE A 184 -27.34 -2.62 15.82
CA ILE A 184 -26.74 -2.25 14.54
C ILE A 184 -25.61 -3.24 14.23
N ILE A 185 -25.45 -3.56 12.96
CA ILE A 185 -24.40 -4.42 12.42
C ILE A 185 -23.72 -3.63 11.30
N LEU A 186 -22.40 -3.49 11.38
CA LEU A 186 -21.58 -3.00 10.28
C LEU A 186 -20.72 -4.17 9.82
N GLY A 187 -20.83 -4.53 8.55
CA GLY A 187 -20.13 -5.65 7.97
C GLY A 187 -19.29 -5.26 6.76
N VAL A 188 -18.15 -5.92 6.62
CA VAL A 188 -17.28 -5.88 5.44
C VAL A 188 -17.27 -7.27 4.84
N GLY A 189 -17.33 -7.35 3.52
CA GLY A 189 -17.35 -8.60 2.74
C GLY A 189 -18.75 -9.03 2.32
N ASN A 190 -18.81 -10.09 1.50
CA ASN A 190 -20.06 -10.61 0.96
C ASN A 190 -20.85 -11.37 2.03
N ARG A 191 -22.03 -10.83 2.39
CA ARG A 191 -22.90 -11.41 3.40
C ARG A 191 -23.59 -12.70 2.96
N ALA A 192 -23.92 -12.83 1.67
CA ALA A 192 -24.50 -14.05 1.11
C ALA A 192 -23.47 -15.19 0.99
N ASN A 193 -22.18 -14.86 0.95
CA ASN A 193 -21.09 -15.81 0.80
C ASN A 193 -19.89 -15.41 1.66
N SER A 194 -19.99 -15.63 2.97
CA SER A 194 -18.96 -15.26 3.94
C SER A 194 -17.73 -16.18 3.86
N VAL A 195 -16.80 -15.81 3.00
CA VAL A 195 -15.47 -16.42 2.90
C VAL A 195 -14.46 -15.50 3.58
N PRO A 196 -13.54 -16.02 4.42
CA PRO A 196 -12.43 -15.21 4.93
C PRO A 196 -11.61 -14.64 3.76
N GLY A 197 -11.53 -13.33 3.68
CA GLY A 197 -10.88 -12.59 2.61
C GLY A 197 -10.74 -11.11 2.98
N GLY A 198 -9.88 -10.42 2.25
CA GLY A 198 -9.60 -9.00 2.46
C GLY A 198 -8.78 -8.71 3.72
N SER A 199 -7.99 -7.65 3.66
CA SER A 199 -7.20 -7.10 4.76
C SER A 199 -7.25 -5.58 4.70
N GLY A 200 -7.26 -4.93 5.86
CA GLY A 200 -7.42 -3.49 5.94
C GLY A 200 -7.84 -2.98 7.32
N THR A 201 -8.00 -1.67 7.42
CA THR A 201 -8.59 -0.98 8.57
C THR A 201 -9.65 0.00 8.08
N MET A 202 -10.85 -0.11 8.66
CA MET A 202 -11.95 0.83 8.42
C MET A 202 -12.17 1.67 9.67
N TYR A 203 -12.38 2.97 9.47
CA TYR A 203 -12.82 3.89 10.53
C TYR A 203 -14.27 4.28 10.27
N PHE A 204 -15.09 4.18 11.31
CA PHE A 204 -16.47 4.61 11.30
C PHE A 204 -16.61 5.70 12.34
N ASP A 205 -17.19 6.82 11.95
CA ASP A 205 -17.45 7.94 12.83
C ASP A 205 -18.89 8.44 12.62
N ASP A 206 -19.41 9.14 13.63
CA ASP A 206 -20.75 9.75 13.63
C ASP A 206 -21.87 8.86 13.06
N ILE A 207 -22.22 7.80 13.80
CA ILE A 207 -23.38 6.97 13.50
C ILE A 207 -24.63 7.64 14.09
N ALA A 208 -25.49 8.18 13.22
CA ALA A 208 -26.69 8.90 13.64
C ALA A 208 -27.94 8.43 12.89
N VAL A 209 -29.09 8.62 13.52
CA VAL A 209 -30.42 8.49 12.92
C VAL A 209 -31.06 9.86 12.90
N GLY A 210 -31.57 10.27 11.74
CA GLY A 210 -32.25 11.55 11.59
C GLY A 210 -32.72 11.76 10.16
N ASN A 211 -33.46 12.84 9.94
CA ASN A 211 -33.72 13.30 8.58
C ASN A 211 -32.37 13.63 7.91
N PRO A 212 -32.17 13.31 6.63
CA PRO A 212 -30.93 13.67 5.95
C PRO A 212 -30.70 15.17 6.13
N ALA A 213 -29.62 15.54 6.83
CA ALA A 213 -29.21 16.93 6.90
C ALA A 213 -28.96 17.37 5.46
N GLN A 214 -29.78 18.31 4.98
CA GLN A 214 -29.48 19.02 3.73
C GLN A 214 -28.05 19.57 3.83
N PRO A 215 -27.25 19.47 2.76
CA PRO A 215 -25.83 19.78 2.76
C PRO A 215 -25.53 21.21 3.23
#